data_AF-A0A7H0I444-F1
#
_entry.id   AF-A0A7H0I444-F1
#
_cell.length_a   1.000
_cell.length_b   1.000
_cell.length_c   1.000
_cell.angle_alpha   90.00
_cell.angle_beta   90.00
_cell.angle_gamma   90.00
#
_symmetry.space_group_name_H-M   'P 1'
#
loop_
_entity.id
_entity.type
_entity.pdbx_description
1 polymer ?
#
loop_
_entity_poly.entity_id
_entity_poly.type
_entity_poly.pdbx_seq_one_letter_code
_entity_poly.pdbx_strand_id
1 'polypeptide(L)'
;MASRTEGEPAAGVKRCVVTVDGERALTAATEWREKGERPSEVALDHERVNMADHESTGTYLYSGTGAVGRVDGCTSPTFGGDLFTVLETQVEDGDKAAMKQLITAYSEATRSSDVCTSR
;
A
#
# COMPACT_ATOMS: atom_id res chain seq x y z
N MET A 1 5.35 -28.48 4.61
CA MET A 1 5.47 -27.49 3.53
C MET A 1 4.08 -27.37 2.92
N ALA A 2 3.29 -26.37 3.33
CA ALA A 2 1.97 -26.16 2.76
C ALA A 2 2.14 -25.35 1.48
N SER A 3 1.70 -25.93 0.36
CA SER A 3 1.54 -25.25 -0.92
C SER A 3 0.61 -24.06 -0.79
N ARG A 4 0.93 -23.00 -1.52
CA ARG A 4 0.10 -21.80 -1.73
C ARG A 4 -1.35 -22.17 -2.06
N THR A 5 -2.29 -21.43 -1.49
CA THR A 5 -3.53 -21.13 -2.19
C THR A 5 -3.34 -19.76 -2.83
N GLU A 6 -3.35 -19.73 -4.15
CA GLU A 6 -3.35 -18.49 -4.92
C GLU A 6 -4.62 -17.69 -4.54
N GLY A 7 -4.44 -16.46 -4.02
CA GLY A 7 -5.55 -15.55 -3.74
C GLY A 7 -6.16 -15.59 -2.34
N GLU A 8 -5.40 -15.86 -1.27
CA GLU A 8 -5.89 -15.45 0.07
C GLU A 8 -5.96 -13.92 0.12
N PRO A 9 -7.14 -13.33 0.38
CA PRO A 9 -7.30 -11.89 0.41
C PRO A 9 -6.45 -11.30 1.53
N ALA A 10 -5.88 -10.10 1.29
CA ALA A 10 -5.18 -9.37 2.33
C ALA A 10 -6.02 -9.30 3.61
N ALA A 11 -5.39 -9.52 4.75
CA ALA A 11 -6.07 -9.52 6.03
C ALA A 11 -6.14 -8.10 6.60
N GLY A 12 -7.21 -7.81 7.35
CA GLY A 12 -7.32 -6.54 8.08
C GLY A 12 -7.29 -5.28 7.20
N VAL A 13 -7.72 -5.39 5.94
CA VAL A 13 -7.75 -4.25 5.00
C VAL A 13 -8.63 -3.14 5.55
N LYS A 14 -8.04 -1.96 5.74
CA LYS A 14 -8.78 -0.71 5.98
C LYS A 14 -8.65 0.16 4.76
N ARG A 15 -9.77 0.66 4.23
CA ARG A 15 -9.81 1.46 3.01
C ARG A 15 -10.52 2.78 3.27
N CYS A 16 -9.90 3.86 2.84
CA CYS A 16 -10.41 5.22 2.83
C CYS A 16 -10.55 5.68 1.39
N VAL A 17 -11.63 6.41 1.11
CA VAL A 17 -11.89 6.98 -0.22
C VAL A 17 -12.05 8.49 -0.06
N VAL A 18 -11.27 9.24 -0.83
CA VAL A 18 -11.39 10.69 -0.95
C VAL A 18 -12.19 11.00 -2.19
N THR A 19 -13.24 11.78 -2.02
CA THR A 19 -14.15 12.21 -3.09
C THR A 19 -14.06 13.73 -3.23
N VAL A 20 -13.91 14.22 -4.45
CA VAL A 20 -13.91 15.64 -4.80
C VAL A 20 -15.03 15.84 -5.83
N ASP A 21 -15.93 16.79 -5.58
CA ASP A 21 -17.06 17.10 -6.48
C ASP A 21 -17.95 15.88 -6.84
N GLY A 22 -18.03 14.91 -5.93
CA GLY A 22 -18.79 13.67 -6.13
C GLY A 22 -18.04 12.57 -6.87
N GLU A 23 -16.81 12.83 -7.33
CA GLU A 23 -15.95 11.87 -8.02
C GLU A 23 -14.84 11.36 -7.11
N ARG A 24 -14.54 10.05 -7.20
CA ARG A 24 -13.46 9.46 -6.43
C ARG A 24 -12.13 10.00 -6.93
N ALA A 25 -11.38 10.69 -6.08
CA ALA A 25 -10.07 11.23 -6.42
C ALA A 25 -8.93 10.28 -6.01
N LEU A 26 -9.03 9.69 -4.82
CA LEU A 26 -7.97 8.87 -4.23
C LEU A 26 -8.58 7.75 -3.40
N THR A 27 -7.97 6.56 -3.48
CA THR A 27 -8.17 5.49 -2.52
C THR A 27 -6.87 5.31 -1.73
N ALA A 28 -6.99 5.26 -0.41
CA ALA A 28 -5.89 4.94 0.49
C ALA A 28 -6.25 3.67 1.27
N ALA A 29 -5.32 2.74 1.40
CA ALA A 29 -5.56 1.51 2.14
C ALA A 29 -4.38 1.13 3.03
N THR A 30 -4.66 0.36 4.08
CA THR A 30 -3.66 -0.38 4.86
C THR A 30 -4.00 -1.86 4.82
N GLU A 31 -3.02 -2.71 4.60
CA GLU A 31 -3.22 -4.14 4.34
C GLU A 31 -2.16 -4.97 5.06
N TRP A 32 -2.58 -6.01 5.79
CA TRP A 32 -1.64 -6.99 6.35
C TRP A 32 -1.40 -8.10 5.33
N ARG A 33 -0.13 -8.34 5.04
CA ARG A 33 0.36 -9.23 4.00
C ARG A 33 1.32 -10.26 4.57
N GLU A 34 1.68 -11.27 3.80
CA GLU A 34 2.58 -12.31 4.31
C GLU A 34 3.92 -11.69 4.74
N LYS A 35 4.51 -12.25 5.80
CA LYS A 35 5.78 -11.75 6.31
C LYS A 35 6.87 -11.92 5.26
N GLY A 36 7.59 -10.84 4.97
CA GLY A 36 8.64 -10.80 3.96
C GLY A 36 8.16 -10.56 2.54
N GLU A 37 6.85 -10.38 2.31
CA GLU A 37 6.31 -9.99 1.02
C GLU A 37 6.94 -8.66 0.55
N ARG A 38 7.16 -8.51 -0.76
CA ARG A 38 7.79 -7.31 -1.32
C ARG A 38 6.73 -6.32 -1.79
N PRO A 39 7.00 -5.00 -1.77
CA PRO A 39 6.10 -4.01 -2.34
C PRO A 39 5.68 -4.31 -3.79
N SER A 40 6.56 -4.93 -4.59
CA SER A 40 6.27 -5.36 -5.95
C SER A 40 5.28 -6.51 -6.07
N GLU A 41 5.18 -7.37 -5.05
CA GLU A 41 4.23 -8.48 -5.04
C GLU A 41 2.84 -7.97 -4.67
N VAL A 42 2.76 -7.13 -3.64
CA VAL A 42 1.52 -6.44 -3.25
C VAL A 42 0.99 -5.56 -4.38
N ALA A 43 1.88 -4.84 -5.08
CA ALA A 43 1.49 -3.97 -6.20
C ALA A 43 0.76 -4.69 -7.34
N LEU A 44 0.99 -6.00 -7.53
CA LEU A 44 0.30 -6.78 -8.56
C LEU A 44 -1.20 -6.94 -8.28
N ASP A 45 -1.62 -6.77 -7.02
CA ASP A 45 -3.01 -6.85 -6.60
C ASP A 45 -3.75 -5.49 -6.74
N HIS A 46 -3.06 -4.43 -7.16
CA HIS A 46 -3.59 -3.06 -7.25
C HIS A 46 -3.51 -2.53 -8.68
N GLU A 47 -4.66 -2.53 -9.36
CA GLU A 47 -4.78 -2.21 -10.79
C GLU A 47 -4.23 -0.82 -11.15
N ARG A 48 -4.30 0.15 -10.23
CA ARG A 48 -3.79 1.51 -10.49
C ARG A 48 -2.29 1.64 -10.26
N VAL A 49 -1.62 0.64 -9.70
CA VAL A 49 -0.15 0.64 -9.62
C VAL A 49 0.41 0.15 -10.96
N ASN A 50 0.83 1.09 -11.79
CA ASN A 50 1.32 0.78 -13.13
C ASN A 50 2.70 0.11 -13.07
N MET A 51 2.72 -1.22 -13.09
CA MET A 51 3.95 -2.02 -13.02
C MET A 51 4.83 -1.91 -14.27
N ALA A 52 4.32 -1.43 -15.41
CA ALA A 52 5.14 -1.19 -16.59
C ALA A 52 5.93 0.13 -16.50
N ASP A 53 5.46 1.07 -15.68
CA ASP A 53 6.05 2.40 -15.52
C ASP A 53 6.16 2.80 -14.05
N HIS A 54 6.83 1.95 -13.26
CA HIS A 54 7.06 2.17 -11.84
C HIS A 54 8.53 2.49 -11.54
N GLU A 55 8.74 3.12 -10.39
CA GLU A 55 10.03 3.23 -9.73
C GLU A 55 9.97 2.56 -8.36
N SER A 56 11.12 2.20 -7.83
CA SER A 56 11.25 1.68 -6.48
C SER A 56 12.33 2.44 -5.71
N THR A 57 12.10 2.66 -4.42
CA THR A 57 13.08 3.27 -3.52
C THR A 57 12.89 2.67 -2.13
N GLY A 58 13.84 1.87 -1.67
CA GLY A 58 13.78 1.25 -0.33
C GLY A 58 12.54 0.37 -0.17
N THR A 59 11.64 0.75 0.74
CA THR A 59 10.39 0.02 1.04
C THR A 59 9.19 0.48 0.20
N TYR A 60 9.42 1.33 -0.79
CA TYR A 60 8.36 1.94 -1.61
C TYR A 60 8.47 1.53 -3.08
N LEU A 61 7.31 1.34 -3.69
CA LEU A 61 7.12 1.21 -5.13
C LEU A 61 6.01 2.17 -5.55
N TYR A 62 6.23 2.94 -6.60
CA TYR A 62 5.27 3.96 -7.03
C TYR A 62 5.28 4.16 -8.55
N SER A 63 4.11 4.41 -9.11
CA SER A 63 3.87 4.96 -10.44
C SER A 63 3.17 6.32 -10.31
N GLY A 64 2.81 6.95 -11.43
CA GLY A 64 2.00 8.18 -11.39
C GLY A 64 0.60 7.96 -10.79
N THR A 65 0.06 6.75 -10.98
CA THR A 65 -1.34 6.40 -10.72
C THR A 65 -1.56 5.62 -9.43
N GLY A 66 -0.49 5.08 -8.83
CA GLY A 66 -0.60 4.37 -7.56
C GLY A 66 0.74 4.05 -6.93
N ALA A 67 0.72 3.62 -5.68
CA ALA A 67 1.91 3.26 -4.94
C ALA A 67 1.63 2.27 -3.81
N VAL A 68 2.67 1.55 -3.43
CA VAL A 68 2.74 0.64 -2.29
C VAL A 68 3.94 1.02 -1.43
N GLY A 69 3.74 1.06 -0.12
CA GLY A 69 4.79 1.26 0.88
C GLY A 69 4.72 0.20 1.97
N ARG A 70 5.85 -0.45 2.29
CA ARG A 70 5.94 -1.31 3.48
C ARG A 70 6.21 -0.47 4.72
N VAL A 71 5.42 -0.69 5.76
CA VAL A 71 5.55 -0.01 7.05
C VAL A 71 6.45 -0.82 7.97
N ASP A 72 7.76 -0.59 7.87
CA ASP A 72 8.74 -1.31 8.70
C ASP A 72 8.56 -1.02 10.20
N GLY A 73 8.90 -2.01 11.03
CA GLY A 73 8.81 -1.94 12.50
C GLY A 73 7.40 -2.13 13.05
N CYS A 74 6.45 -2.45 12.19
CA CYS A 74 5.06 -2.60 12.56
C CYS A 74 4.70 -4.05 12.92
N THR A 75 3.99 -4.23 14.02
CA THR A 75 3.44 -5.54 14.41
C THR A 75 1.97 -5.43 14.77
N SER A 76 1.26 -6.56 14.71
CA SER A 76 -0.12 -6.68 15.19
C SER A 76 -0.28 -7.96 16.01
N PRO A 77 -1.02 -7.92 17.13
CA PRO A 77 -1.38 -9.14 17.86
C PRO A 77 -2.36 -10.02 17.08
N THR A 78 -3.07 -9.44 16.10
CA THR A 78 -4.09 -10.11 15.29
C THR A 78 -3.52 -10.66 13.98
N PHE A 79 -2.52 -9.98 13.41
CA PHE A 79 -1.96 -10.31 12.10
C PHE A 79 -0.45 -10.56 12.23
N GLY A 80 0.01 -11.76 11.87
CA GLY A 80 1.42 -12.18 11.98
C GLY A 80 2.32 -11.72 10.82
N GLY A 81 1.82 -10.84 9.97
CA GLY A 81 2.41 -10.42 8.71
C GLY A 81 3.08 -9.05 8.75
N ASP A 82 3.42 -8.54 7.57
CA ASP A 82 3.94 -7.19 7.40
C ASP A 82 2.80 -6.24 7.00
N LEU A 83 2.83 -5.00 7.50
CA LEU A 83 1.85 -3.97 7.17
C LEU A 83 2.28 -3.20 5.92
N PHE A 84 1.37 -3.05 4.97
CA PHE A 84 1.53 -2.23 3.79
C PHE A 84 0.51 -1.10 3.75
N THR A 85 0.91 0.01 3.16
CA THR A 85 0.02 1.08 2.73
C THR A 85 -0.07 1.10 1.22
N VAL A 86 -1.24 1.43 0.70
CA VAL A 86 -1.53 1.49 -0.73
C VAL A 86 -2.22 2.81 -1.04
N LEU A 87 -1.85 3.43 -2.16
CA LEU A 87 -2.51 4.61 -2.71
C LEU A 87 -2.86 4.38 -4.18
N GLU A 88 -4.06 4.75 -4.59
CA GLU A 88 -4.54 4.64 -5.96
C GLU A 88 -5.33 5.90 -6.33
N THR A 89 -4.88 6.64 -7.35
CA THR A 89 -5.59 7.82 -7.87
C THR A 89 -6.37 7.47 -9.13
N GLN A 90 -7.44 8.22 -9.42
CA GLN A 90 -8.23 8.05 -10.65
C GLN A 90 -7.72 8.92 -11.82
N VAL A 91 -6.66 9.72 -11.63
CA VAL A 91 -6.02 10.43 -12.76
C VAL A 91 -5.22 9.45 -13.61
N GLU A 92 -5.27 9.59 -14.94
CA GLU A 92 -4.56 8.69 -15.87
C GLU A 92 -3.06 9.01 -15.97
N ASP A 93 -2.71 10.30 -16.06
CA ASP A 93 -1.32 10.76 -16.20
C ASP A 93 -0.83 11.42 -14.91
N GLY A 94 -0.74 10.63 -13.83
CA GLY A 94 -0.32 11.12 -12.53
C GLY A 94 1.20 11.39 -12.43
N ASP A 95 1.58 12.22 -11.46
CA ASP A 95 2.99 12.57 -11.18
C ASP A 95 3.63 11.56 -10.22
N LYS A 96 4.66 10.84 -10.67
CA LYS A 96 5.41 9.87 -9.85
C LYS A 96 6.10 10.49 -8.64
N ALA A 97 6.67 11.68 -8.77
CA ALA A 97 7.36 12.35 -7.68
C ALA A 97 6.36 12.77 -6.59
N ALA A 98 5.19 13.26 -7.00
CA ALA A 98 4.10 13.55 -6.07
C ALA A 98 3.59 12.27 -5.38
N MET A 99 3.39 11.19 -6.14
CA MET A 99 2.94 9.91 -5.58
C MET A 99 3.97 9.33 -4.58
N LYS A 100 5.27 9.42 -4.88
CA LYS A 100 6.35 9.06 -3.96
C LYS A 100 6.27 9.80 -2.64
N GLN A 101 6.09 11.13 -2.70
CA GLN A 101 5.95 11.95 -1.50
C GLN A 101 4.73 11.52 -0.69
N LEU A 102 3.60 11.30 -1.36
CA LEU A 102 2.35 10.94 -0.72
C LEU A 102 2.42 9.56 -0.05
N ILE A 103 2.95 8.53 -0.73
CA ILE A 103 3.06 7.19 -0.13
C ILE A 103 4.02 7.18 1.06
N THR A 104 5.13 7.92 0.96
CA THR A 104 6.11 8.04 2.06
C THR A 104 5.44 8.66 3.29
N ALA A 105 4.78 9.80 3.12
CA ALA A 105 4.09 10.49 4.21
C ALA A 105 2.96 9.64 4.80
N TYR A 106 2.19 8.93 3.97
CA TYR A 106 1.12 8.07 4.42
C TYR A 106 1.62 6.84 5.20
N SER A 107 2.70 6.20 4.74
CA SER A 107 3.34 5.10 5.48
C SER A 107 3.90 5.55 6.83
N GLU A 108 4.52 6.74 6.89
CA GLU A 108 5.01 7.32 8.13
C GLU A 108 3.88 7.63 9.11
N ALA A 109 2.80 8.27 8.63
CA ALA A 109 1.62 8.53 9.44
C ALA A 109 0.97 7.23 9.94
N THR A 110 0.94 6.18 9.11
CA THR A 110 0.42 4.86 9.47
C THR A 110 1.28 4.22 10.57
N ARG A 111 2.61 4.33 10.48
CA ARG A 111 3.54 3.83 11.51
C ARG A 111 3.28 4.47 12.86
N SER A 112 2.93 5.75 12.88
CA SER A 112 2.64 6.50 14.12
C SER A 112 1.19 6.38 14.59
N SER A 113 0.35 5.59 13.91
CA SER A 113 -1.06 5.39 14.25
C SER A 113 -1.31 4.11 15.05
N ASP A 114 -2.48 4.00 15.68
CA ASP A 114 -2.90 2.81 16.43
C ASP A 114 -3.07 1.55 15.56
N VAL A 115 -3.08 1.68 14.22
CA VAL A 115 -3.03 0.52 13.32
C VAL A 115 -1.73 -0.24 13.52
N CYS A 116 -0.67 0.46 13.90
CA CYS A 116 0.64 -0.07 14.12
C CYS A 116 0.95 -0.18 15.62
N THR A 117 1.01 -1.42 16.13
CA THR A 117 1.53 -1.63 17.48
C THR A 117 3.05 -1.78 17.40
N SER A 118 3.79 -0.69 17.63
CA SER A 118 5.24 -0.76 17.82
C SER A 118 5.54 -1.37 19.18
N ARG A 119 6.44 -2.35 19.25
CA ARG A 119 7.07 -2.76 20.52
C ARG A 119 8.45 -2.14 20.64
#